data_AF-A0A1I9LPM9-F1
#
_entry.id   AF-A0A1I9LPM9-F1
#
_cell.length_a   1.000
_cell.length_b   1.000
_cell.length_c   1.000
_cell.angle_alpha   90.00
_cell.angle_beta   90.00
_cell.angle_gamma   90.00
#
_symmetry.space_group_name_H-M   'P 1'
#
loop_
_entity.id
_entity.type
_entity.pdbx_description
1 polymer ?
#
loop_
_entity_poly.entity_id
_entity_poly.type
_entity_poly.pdbx_seq_one_letter_code
_entity_poly.pdbx_strand_id
1 'polypeptide(L)'
;MFGSRGLCCSRIWNRSLFLKRSSNFRASFSTKRVGTHNGTFHCDEALACFILRRSNRFSDAQIVRTRDHQVLEKLDAALDVGGVYDPQSERYDHHQKGFSEVFGLGFNTKLSSAGLVYKHYGLEIISKELQLEQRHPDVFRLFLAVYKNFIEAVDALDNGIHQYDTDQPPRYVNNTSLGHRIGRLNLDWIEPDQSSAKEDEAFHRAMELAGSEFLECVHFHAKSWLPARSIVMECLAKRYDIDSSGEIMKLSKQCPVS
;
A
#
# COMPACT_ATOMS: atom_id res chain seq x y z
N MET A 1 32.82 -39.66 -37.23
CA MET A 1 32.98 -38.23 -36.91
C MET A 1 31.59 -37.63 -36.72
N PHE A 2 31.35 -36.99 -35.56
CA PHE A 2 30.23 -36.11 -35.17
C PHE A 2 28.80 -36.46 -35.65
N GLY A 3 27.77 -36.60 -34.81
CA GLY A 3 27.59 -36.36 -33.40
C GLY A 3 26.12 -36.65 -33.06
N SER A 4 25.89 -37.30 -31.93
CA SER A 4 24.57 -37.60 -31.37
C SER A 4 24.01 -36.41 -30.58
N ARG A 5 22.67 -36.28 -30.55
CA ARG A 5 21.76 -35.83 -29.46
C ARG A 5 20.47 -35.32 -30.10
N GLY A 6 19.25 -35.62 -29.67
CA GLY A 6 18.77 -36.41 -28.54
C GLY A 6 17.26 -36.20 -28.45
N LEU A 7 16.49 -37.27 -28.63
CA LEU A 7 15.10 -37.39 -28.17
C LEU A 7 15.16 -38.27 -26.92
N CYS A 8 14.64 -37.80 -25.79
CA CYS A 8 13.61 -38.52 -25.04
C CYS A 8 13.24 -37.78 -23.76
N CYS A 9 11.94 -37.70 -23.55
CA CYS A 9 11.22 -37.34 -22.35
C CYS A 9 11.61 -38.26 -21.17
N SER A 10 11.87 -37.72 -19.98
CA SER A 10 11.70 -38.47 -18.73
C SER A 10 11.51 -37.58 -17.50
N ARG A 11 10.53 -38.01 -16.70
CA ARG A 11 10.11 -37.55 -15.36
C ARG A 11 11.28 -37.47 -14.37
N ILE A 12 11.12 -36.67 -13.31
CA ILE A 12 11.18 -37.11 -11.89
C ILE A 12 10.75 -35.90 -11.02
N TRP A 13 9.50 -35.95 -10.54
CA TRP A 13 9.10 -35.29 -9.29
C TRP A 13 9.10 -36.37 -8.22
N ASN A 14 10.08 -36.34 -7.30
CA ASN A 14 9.98 -36.80 -5.92
C ASN A 14 11.37 -36.85 -5.27
N ARG A 15 11.62 -35.93 -4.35
CA ARG A 15 12.51 -36.19 -3.21
C ARG A 15 11.80 -35.70 -1.94
N SER A 16 11.26 -36.67 -1.21
CA SER A 16 10.89 -36.51 0.19
C SER A 16 12.18 -36.24 0.98
N LEU A 17 12.28 -35.03 1.53
CA LEU A 17 13.28 -34.67 2.53
C LEU A 17 12.60 -34.72 3.90
N PHE A 18 12.87 -35.80 4.64
CA PHE A 18 12.58 -35.86 6.07
C PHE A 18 13.43 -34.80 6.78
N LEU A 19 12.83 -33.65 7.10
CA LEU A 19 13.40 -32.70 8.06
C LEU A 19 13.16 -33.23 9.48
N LYS A 20 14.26 -33.55 10.17
CA LYS A 20 14.26 -33.74 11.62
C LYS A 20 13.76 -32.45 12.27
N ARG A 21 12.66 -32.55 13.03
CA ARG A 21 12.16 -31.49 13.91
C ARG A 21 13.24 -31.16 14.94
N SER A 22 13.96 -30.09 14.70
CA SER A 22 14.75 -29.42 15.73
C SER A 22 13.77 -28.64 16.59
N SER A 23 13.76 -28.88 17.90
CA SER A 23 12.97 -28.13 18.86
C SER A 23 13.46 -26.68 18.90
N ASN A 24 12.88 -25.84 18.04
CA ASN A 24 13.16 -24.41 18.07
C ASN A 24 12.59 -23.83 19.36
N PHE A 25 13.49 -23.31 20.18
CA PHE A 25 13.20 -22.40 21.28
C PHE A 25 12.42 -21.23 20.67
N ARG A 26 11.09 -21.21 20.81
CA ARG A 26 10.28 -20.04 20.47
C ARG A 26 10.57 -18.99 21.53
N ALA A 27 11.46 -18.05 21.21
CA ALA A 27 11.46 -16.79 21.91
C ALA A 27 10.02 -16.24 21.87
N SER A 28 9.45 -15.98 23.04
CA SER A 28 8.17 -15.29 23.17
C SER A 28 8.36 -13.86 22.68
N PHE A 29 8.33 -13.66 21.36
CA PHE A 29 8.19 -12.32 20.81
C PHE A 29 6.81 -11.83 21.23
N SER A 30 6.74 -10.89 22.16
CA SER A 30 5.48 -10.24 22.48
C SER A 30 4.96 -9.60 21.20
N THR A 31 3.71 -9.90 20.83
CA THR A 31 3.05 -9.27 19.70
C THR A 31 3.15 -7.75 19.83
N LYS A 32 3.67 -7.09 18.81
CA LYS A 32 3.75 -5.62 18.75
C LYS A 32 2.36 -5.02 18.86
N ARG A 33 2.25 -3.84 19.46
CA ARG A 33 0.98 -3.14 19.63
C ARG A 33 1.03 -1.78 18.95
N VAL A 34 0.07 -1.52 18.08
CA VAL A 34 -0.03 -0.29 17.27
C VAL A 34 -1.28 0.46 17.69
N GLY A 35 -1.11 1.72 18.08
CA GLY A 35 -2.20 2.63 18.44
C GLY A 35 -2.79 3.32 17.21
N THR A 36 -4.10 3.51 17.20
CA THR A 36 -4.78 4.48 16.35
C THR A 36 -6.01 5.02 17.09
N HIS A 37 -6.68 6.05 16.58
CA HIS A 37 -7.80 6.63 17.30
C HIS A 37 -9.04 5.72 17.29
N ASN A 38 -9.87 5.81 18.34
CA ASN A 38 -11.20 5.17 18.41
C ASN A 38 -12.30 6.08 17.83
N GLY A 39 -13.58 5.69 17.89
CA GLY A 39 -14.71 6.42 17.31
C GLY A 39 -14.81 6.27 15.79
N THR A 40 -15.36 7.27 15.11
CA THR A 40 -15.42 7.30 13.64
C THR A 40 -14.03 7.12 13.06
N PHE A 41 -13.88 6.15 12.15
CA PHE A 41 -12.65 5.88 11.43
C PHE A 41 -12.71 6.31 9.96
N HIS A 42 -11.54 6.56 9.39
CA HIS A 42 -11.32 7.05 8.04
C HIS A 42 -10.52 6.04 7.21
N CYS A 43 -10.17 6.46 6.01
CA CYS A 43 -9.47 5.62 5.05
C CYS A 43 -7.99 5.48 5.38
N ASP A 44 -7.39 6.56 5.86
CA ASP A 44 -5.95 6.70 5.95
C ASP A 44 -5.40 5.86 7.11
N GLU A 45 -6.01 5.87 8.29
CA GLU A 45 -5.55 5.11 9.44
C GLU A 45 -5.88 3.62 9.30
N ALA A 46 -6.99 3.28 8.64
CA ALA A 46 -7.29 1.90 8.24
C ALA A 46 -6.23 1.34 7.28
N LEU A 47 -5.84 2.12 6.27
CA LEU A 47 -4.81 1.73 5.30
C LEU A 47 -3.42 1.72 5.95
N ALA A 48 -3.08 2.71 6.77
CA ALA A 48 -1.82 2.79 7.50
C ALA A 48 -1.62 1.57 8.40
N CYS A 49 -2.64 1.18 9.17
CA CYS A 49 -2.62 -0.02 9.99
C CYS A 49 -2.38 -1.28 9.16
N PHE A 50 -3.05 -1.39 8.00
CA PHE A 50 -2.85 -2.53 7.10
C PHE A 50 -1.41 -2.59 6.57
N ILE A 51 -0.91 -1.49 5.99
CA ILE A 51 0.44 -1.38 5.42
C ILE A 51 1.48 -1.70 6.50
N LEU A 52 1.39 -1.10 7.69
CA LEU A 52 2.36 -1.33 8.77
C LEU A 52 2.38 -2.80 9.20
N ARG A 53 1.22 -3.46 9.31
CA ARG A 53 1.12 -4.90 9.65
C ARG A 53 1.71 -5.84 8.58
N ARG A 54 1.98 -5.36 7.38
CA ARG A 54 2.71 -6.11 6.34
C ARG A 54 4.23 -6.01 6.48
N SER A 55 4.73 -5.06 7.27
CA SER A 55 6.16 -4.94 7.56
C SER A 55 6.68 -6.10 8.40
N ASN A 56 7.99 -6.33 8.38
CA ASN A 56 8.65 -7.35 9.19
C ASN A 56 8.55 -7.02 10.67
N ARG A 57 8.70 -5.74 11.01
CA ARG A 57 8.75 -5.26 12.40
C ARG A 57 7.39 -5.37 13.09
N PHE A 58 6.31 -5.12 12.36
CA PHE A 58 4.94 -5.08 12.90
C PHE A 58 4.05 -6.18 12.33
N SER A 59 4.64 -7.25 11.78
CA SER A 59 3.87 -8.43 11.37
C SER A 59 3.00 -8.90 12.52
N ASP A 60 1.72 -9.11 12.23
CA ASP A 60 0.72 -9.56 13.20
C ASP A 60 0.51 -8.63 14.40
N ALA A 61 0.93 -7.36 14.32
CA ALA A 61 0.74 -6.42 15.41
C ALA A 61 -0.75 -6.28 15.78
N GLN A 62 -1.00 -6.22 17.09
CA GLN A 62 -2.33 -5.96 17.64
C GLN A 62 -2.65 -4.48 17.47
N ILE A 63 -3.81 -4.19 16.87
CA ILE A 63 -4.34 -2.83 16.80
C ILE A 63 -5.03 -2.48 18.12
N VAL A 64 -4.73 -1.30 18.64
CA VAL A 64 -5.31 -0.73 19.86
C VAL A 64 -5.95 0.61 19.50
N ARG A 65 -7.28 0.69 19.54
CA ARG A 65 -8.02 1.92 19.23
C ARG A 65 -8.24 2.76 20.49
N THR A 66 -7.58 3.91 20.60
CA THR A 66 -7.65 4.81 21.76
C THR A 66 -7.10 6.21 21.44
N ARG A 67 -7.59 7.24 22.14
CA ARG A 67 -6.96 8.58 22.20
C ARG A 67 -6.26 8.88 23.53
N ASP A 68 -6.23 7.91 24.46
CA ASP A 68 -5.58 8.09 25.75
C ASP A 68 -4.05 8.13 25.58
N HIS A 69 -3.47 9.29 25.83
CA HIS A 69 -2.04 9.53 25.71
C HIS A 69 -1.20 8.57 26.57
N GLN A 70 -1.66 8.24 27.78
CA GLN A 70 -0.94 7.32 28.67
C GLN A 70 -0.94 5.88 28.17
N VAL A 71 -1.92 5.52 27.34
CA VAL A 71 -1.92 4.23 26.63
C VAL A 71 -0.99 4.31 25.43
N LEU A 72 -1.11 5.35 24.60
CA LEU A 72 -0.33 5.55 23.37
C LEU A 72 1.19 5.59 23.63
N GLU A 73 1.63 6.21 24.72
CA GLU A 73 3.03 6.22 25.16
C GLU A 73 3.62 4.82 25.38
N LYS A 74 2.79 3.84 25.72
CA LYS A 74 3.21 2.45 26.00
C LYS A 74 3.15 1.54 24.77
N LEU A 75 2.67 2.04 23.63
CA LEU A 75 2.53 1.26 22.39
C LEU A 75 3.79 1.38 21.52
N ASP A 76 4.04 0.33 20.73
CA ASP A 76 5.22 0.23 19.88
C ASP A 76 5.17 1.20 18.69
N ALA A 77 3.98 1.60 18.25
CA ALA A 77 3.73 2.61 17.23
C ALA A 77 2.40 3.32 17.48
N ALA A 78 2.21 4.51 16.91
CA ALA A 78 0.91 5.19 16.87
C ALA A 78 0.68 5.84 15.51
N LEU A 79 -0.51 5.62 14.95
CA LEU A 79 -0.94 6.02 13.61
C LEU A 79 -2.18 6.90 13.71
N ASP A 80 -2.15 8.06 13.07
CA ASP A 80 -3.26 9.02 13.07
C ASP A 80 -3.76 9.43 14.47
N VAL A 81 -2.87 9.37 15.46
CA VAL A 81 -3.18 9.77 16.83
C VAL A 81 -1.91 10.13 17.59
N GLY A 82 -2.05 11.06 18.54
CA GLY A 82 -0.99 11.49 19.44
C GLY A 82 -0.32 12.82 19.06
N GLY A 83 -0.63 13.39 17.90
CA GLY A 83 -0.18 14.71 17.45
C GLY A 83 1.31 14.81 17.13
N VAL A 84 1.94 13.68 16.79
CA VAL A 84 3.39 13.60 16.54
C VAL A 84 3.68 12.82 15.26
N TYR A 85 4.50 13.41 14.40
CA TYR A 85 5.21 12.70 13.34
C TYR A 85 6.68 12.56 13.73
N ASP A 86 7.09 11.34 14.07
CA ASP A 86 8.47 10.95 14.33
C ASP A 86 8.68 9.49 13.91
N PRO A 87 9.28 9.26 12.73
CA PRO A 87 9.56 7.91 12.23
C PRO A 87 10.52 7.11 13.13
N GLN A 88 11.38 7.78 13.92
CA GLN A 88 12.33 7.06 14.79
C GLN A 88 11.60 6.41 15.98
N SER A 89 10.55 7.05 16.47
CA SER A 89 9.68 6.53 17.52
C SER A 89 8.38 5.91 16.99
N GLU A 90 8.27 5.67 15.67
CA GLU A 90 7.11 5.04 15.04
C GLU A 90 5.79 5.79 15.31
N ARG A 91 5.86 7.12 15.21
CA ARG A 91 4.71 8.02 15.35
C ARG A 91 4.39 8.64 13.99
N TYR A 92 3.19 8.40 13.50
CA TYR A 92 2.75 8.77 12.15
C TYR A 92 1.39 9.49 12.21
N ASP A 93 1.38 10.64 12.87
CA ASP A 93 0.23 11.55 12.91
C ASP A 93 0.51 12.81 12.05
N HIS A 94 -0.53 13.37 11.44
CA HIS A 94 -0.48 14.52 10.55
C HIS A 94 -1.30 15.73 11.06
N HIS A 95 -1.99 15.60 12.20
CA HIS A 95 -2.90 16.60 12.76
C HIS A 95 -2.23 17.81 13.42
N GLN A 96 -0.91 17.78 13.62
CA GLN A 96 -0.16 18.86 14.25
C GLN A 96 -0.24 20.17 13.47
N LYS A 97 -0.37 21.28 14.20
CA LYS A 97 -0.41 22.61 13.60
C LYS A 97 0.87 22.87 12.80
N GLY A 98 0.70 23.30 11.55
CA GLY A 98 1.82 23.58 10.65
C GLY A 98 2.43 22.35 10.00
N PHE A 99 1.81 21.16 10.11
CA PHE A 99 2.26 19.99 9.36
C PHE A 99 2.21 20.24 7.86
N SER A 100 3.34 20.00 7.19
CA SER A 100 3.54 20.24 5.75
C SER A 100 4.38 19.15 5.09
N GLU A 101 4.53 17.99 5.74
CA GLU A 101 5.29 16.88 5.17
C GLU A 101 4.62 16.39 3.88
N VAL A 102 5.45 16.19 2.86
CA VAL A 102 5.05 15.63 1.57
C VAL A 102 5.85 14.37 1.30
N PHE A 103 5.42 13.55 0.35
CA PHE A 103 6.17 12.34 -0.04
C PHE A 103 7.57 12.69 -0.57
N GLY A 104 7.71 13.86 -1.21
CA GLY A 104 8.91 14.25 -1.94
C GLY A 104 8.91 13.63 -3.34
N LEU A 105 10.07 13.53 -3.98
CA LEU A 105 10.23 12.85 -5.29
C LEU A 105 9.32 13.41 -6.41
N GLY A 106 8.97 14.70 -6.33
CA GLY A 106 8.10 15.39 -7.29
C GLY A 106 6.63 15.49 -6.88
N PHE A 107 6.24 14.89 -5.76
CA PHE A 107 4.89 14.98 -5.20
C PHE A 107 4.82 16.07 -4.13
N ASN A 108 3.75 16.87 -4.17
CA ASN A 108 3.54 18.02 -3.29
C ASN A 108 2.28 17.89 -2.41
N THR A 109 1.56 16.78 -2.52
CA THR A 109 0.39 16.49 -1.70
C THR A 109 0.82 16.28 -0.25
N LYS A 110 0.17 16.99 0.67
CA LYS A 110 0.38 16.83 2.12
C LYS A 110 -0.01 15.40 2.51
N LEU A 111 0.84 14.73 3.29
CA LEU A 111 0.61 13.34 3.69
C LEU A 111 -0.46 13.23 4.79
N SER A 112 -1.24 12.14 4.75
CA SER A 112 -1.99 11.62 5.91
C SER A 112 -1.21 10.47 6.57
N SER A 113 -1.80 9.80 7.57
CA SER A 113 -1.17 8.66 8.24
C SER A 113 -0.79 7.54 7.25
N ALA A 114 -1.63 7.28 6.25
CA ALA A 114 -1.36 6.31 5.19
C ALA A 114 -0.10 6.66 4.39
N GLY A 115 0.01 7.91 3.92
CA GLY A 115 1.17 8.39 3.18
C GLY A 115 2.45 8.37 4.02
N LEU A 116 2.37 8.73 5.31
CA LEU A 116 3.51 8.67 6.22
C LEU A 116 4.01 7.23 6.40
N VAL A 117 3.13 6.28 6.71
CA VAL A 117 3.52 4.86 6.84
C VAL A 117 4.05 4.34 5.51
N TYR A 118 3.40 4.64 4.39
CA TYR A 118 3.86 4.21 3.07
C TYR A 118 5.23 4.79 2.71
N LYS A 119 5.51 6.05 3.06
CA LYS A 119 6.82 6.68 2.85
C LYS A 119 7.98 5.89 3.51
N HIS A 120 7.74 5.32 4.69
CA HIS A 120 8.77 4.58 5.45
C HIS A 120 8.79 3.07 5.19
N TYR A 121 7.63 2.47 4.92
CA TYR A 121 7.49 1.00 4.78
C TYR A 121 7.18 0.53 3.36
N GLY A 122 6.81 1.42 2.45
CA GLY A 122 6.35 1.08 1.10
C GLY A 122 7.40 0.31 0.30
N LEU A 123 8.68 0.71 0.36
CA LEU A 123 9.77 -0.03 -0.31
C LEU A 123 9.91 -1.46 0.21
N GLU A 124 9.79 -1.68 1.52
CA GLU A 124 9.83 -3.03 2.11
C GLU A 124 8.67 -3.88 1.60
N ILE A 125 7.46 -3.32 1.58
CA ILE A 125 6.24 -4.03 1.20
C ILE A 125 6.26 -4.38 -0.28
N ILE A 126 6.60 -3.43 -1.15
CA ILE A 126 6.72 -3.67 -2.60
C ILE A 126 7.81 -4.72 -2.88
N SER A 127 8.95 -4.65 -2.19
CA SER A 127 10.04 -5.64 -2.28
C SER A 127 9.56 -7.04 -1.94
N LYS A 128 8.77 -7.20 -0.87
CA LYS A 128 8.17 -8.48 -0.48
C LYS A 128 7.18 -9.02 -1.52
N GLU A 129 6.29 -8.17 -2.01
CA GLU A 129 5.28 -8.56 -3.01
C GLU A 129 5.93 -8.98 -4.33
N LEU A 130 7.05 -8.34 -4.72
CA LEU A 130 7.80 -8.69 -5.92
C LEU A 130 8.80 -9.84 -5.73
N GLN A 131 9.12 -10.22 -4.49
CA GLN A 131 10.22 -11.13 -4.15
C GLN A 131 11.58 -10.67 -4.72
N LEU A 132 11.83 -9.35 -4.65
CA LEU A 132 13.07 -8.71 -5.12
C LEU A 132 13.75 -7.96 -3.96
N GLU A 133 15.04 -7.67 -4.08
CA GLU A 133 15.73 -6.82 -3.10
C GLU A 133 15.15 -5.39 -3.10
N GLN A 134 15.09 -4.72 -1.94
CA GLN A 134 14.54 -3.35 -1.83
C GLN A 134 15.23 -2.33 -2.75
N ARG A 135 16.53 -2.52 -3.04
CA ARG A 135 17.30 -1.67 -3.95
C ARG A 135 17.06 -1.96 -5.43
N HIS A 136 16.23 -2.94 -5.77
CA HIS A 136 15.97 -3.29 -7.16
C HIS A 136 15.25 -2.11 -7.87
N PRO A 137 15.66 -1.70 -9.08
CA PRO A 137 15.08 -0.55 -9.77
C PRO A 137 13.56 -0.64 -9.96
N ASP A 138 13.03 -1.84 -10.18
CA ASP A 138 11.58 -2.04 -10.33
C ASP A 138 10.81 -1.89 -9.01
N VAL A 139 11.42 -2.18 -7.86
CA VAL A 139 10.81 -1.90 -6.55
C VAL A 139 10.61 -0.40 -6.41
N PHE A 140 11.62 0.40 -6.73
CA PHE A 140 11.52 1.86 -6.68
C PHE A 140 10.51 2.40 -7.71
N ARG A 141 10.45 1.84 -8.92
CA ARG A 141 9.43 2.23 -9.93
C ARG A 141 8.01 1.96 -9.43
N LEU A 142 7.76 0.78 -8.85
CA LEU A 142 6.45 0.47 -8.28
C LEU A 142 6.14 1.32 -7.06
N PHE A 143 7.13 1.61 -6.22
CA PHE A 143 6.96 2.47 -5.07
C PHE A 143 6.40 3.85 -5.46
N LEU A 144 6.95 4.47 -6.50
CA LEU A 144 6.44 5.72 -7.07
C LEU A 144 5.08 5.56 -7.76
N ALA A 145 4.90 4.49 -8.55
CA ALA A 145 3.67 4.28 -9.30
C ALA A 145 2.48 4.02 -8.37
N VAL A 146 2.66 3.23 -7.31
CA VAL A 146 1.63 2.95 -6.31
C VAL A 146 1.32 4.18 -5.47
N TYR A 147 2.31 5.03 -5.15
CA TYR A 147 2.03 6.30 -4.50
C TYR A 147 1.12 7.16 -5.37
N LYS A 148 1.56 7.45 -6.60
CA LYS A 148 0.86 8.30 -7.57
C LYS A 148 -0.57 7.84 -7.86
N ASN A 149 -0.76 6.53 -8.04
CA ASN A 149 -2.03 5.99 -8.53
C ASN A 149 -2.96 5.49 -7.42
N PHE A 150 -2.56 5.58 -6.14
CA PHE A 150 -3.38 5.07 -5.05
C PHE A 150 -3.22 5.87 -3.75
N ILE A 151 -2.02 5.90 -3.17
CA ILE A 151 -1.79 6.50 -1.84
C ILE A 151 -2.03 8.01 -1.86
N GLU A 152 -1.58 8.72 -2.90
CA GLU A 152 -1.72 10.18 -3.00
C GLU A 152 -3.18 10.64 -2.96
N ALA A 153 -4.11 9.85 -3.52
CA ALA A 153 -5.53 10.17 -3.44
C ALA A 153 -6.08 10.01 -2.02
N VAL A 154 -5.58 9.04 -1.25
CA VAL A 154 -5.93 8.87 0.18
C VAL A 154 -5.40 10.05 0.98
N ASP A 155 -4.14 10.43 0.77
CA ASP A 155 -3.52 11.60 1.40
C ASP A 155 -4.29 12.90 1.12
N ALA A 156 -4.63 13.13 -0.16
CA ALA A 156 -5.33 14.33 -0.59
C ALA A 156 -6.74 14.43 0.02
N LEU A 157 -7.53 13.35 -0.07
CA LEU A 157 -8.91 13.34 0.44
C LEU A 157 -8.95 13.57 1.95
N ASP A 158 -8.05 12.95 2.69
CA ASP A 158 -7.98 13.05 4.14
C ASP A 158 -7.56 14.46 4.60
N ASN A 159 -6.63 15.09 3.87
CA ASN A 159 -6.24 16.49 4.12
C ASN A 159 -7.21 17.52 3.51
N GLY A 160 -8.35 17.11 2.94
CA GLY A 160 -9.33 18.00 2.32
C GLY A 160 -8.85 18.71 1.06
N ILE A 161 -7.86 18.15 0.37
CA ILE A 161 -7.28 18.71 -0.87
C ILE A 161 -8.17 18.32 -2.07
N HIS A 162 -8.58 19.32 -2.83
CA HIS A 162 -9.35 19.11 -4.06
C HIS A 162 -8.45 18.63 -5.21
N GLN A 163 -9.00 17.80 -6.10
CA GLN A 163 -8.28 17.29 -7.27
C GLN A 163 -7.88 18.40 -8.26
N TYR A 164 -8.58 19.54 -8.24
CA TYR A 164 -8.32 20.70 -9.09
C TYR A 164 -8.40 21.96 -8.24
N ASP A 165 -7.51 22.91 -8.49
CA ASP A 165 -7.55 24.25 -7.90
C ASP A 165 -8.68 25.06 -8.57
N THR A 166 -9.86 25.05 -7.97
CA THR A 166 -11.05 25.74 -8.50
C THR A 166 -12.01 26.16 -7.39
N ASP A 167 -12.61 27.34 -7.54
CA ASP A 167 -13.67 27.84 -6.66
C ASP A 167 -15.07 27.37 -7.08
N GLN A 168 -15.17 26.64 -8.19
CA GLN A 168 -16.46 26.15 -8.69
C GLN A 168 -16.91 24.89 -7.93
N PRO A 169 -18.20 24.77 -7.57
CA PRO A 169 -18.72 23.55 -6.95
C PRO A 169 -18.66 22.37 -7.93
N PRO A 170 -18.55 21.12 -7.43
CA PRO A 170 -18.55 19.95 -8.28
C PRO A 170 -19.89 19.80 -8.99
N ARG A 171 -19.85 19.39 -10.27
CA ARG A 171 -21.06 19.17 -11.08
C ARG A 171 -21.94 18.02 -10.57
N TYR A 172 -21.36 17.10 -9.81
CA TYR A 172 -22.04 15.97 -9.17
C TYR A 172 -21.26 15.53 -7.94
N VAL A 173 -21.94 14.87 -7.01
CA VAL A 173 -21.33 14.25 -5.82
C VAL A 173 -20.98 12.79 -6.15
N ASN A 174 -19.74 12.38 -5.86
CA ASN A 174 -19.28 11.00 -6.07
C ASN A 174 -18.90 10.33 -4.74
N ASN A 175 -19.75 9.41 -4.28
CA ASN A 175 -19.55 8.66 -3.04
C ASN A 175 -19.02 7.22 -3.26
N THR A 176 -18.43 6.96 -4.43
CA THR A 176 -17.92 5.62 -4.81
C THR A 176 -16.46 5.37 -4.44
N SER A 177 -15.72 6.41 -4.05
CA SER A 177 -14.30 6.30 -3.67
C SER A 177 -14.07 5.34 -2.49
N LEU A 178 -12.84 4.85 -2.33
CA LEU A 178 -12.42 4.02 -1.20
C LEU A 178 -12.77 4.65 0.16
N GLY A 179 -12.46 5.94 0.37
CA GLY A 179 -12.78 6.62 1.64
C GLY A 179 -14.27 6.61 1.99
N HIS A 180 -15.15 6.89 1.03
CA HIS A 180 -16.60 6.77 1.21
C HIS A 180 -17.06 5.31 1.48
N ARG A 181 -16.41 4.31 0.86
CA ARG A 181 -16.72 2.89 1.10
C ARG A 181 -16.33 2.46 2.50
N ILE A 182 -15.16 2.90 2.98
CA ILE A 182 -14.71 2.71 4.35
C ILE A 182 -15.62 3.45 5.32
N GLY A 183 -16.00 4.69 5.01
CA GLY A 183 -16.92 5.48 5.82
C GLY A 183 -18.24 4.76 6.10
N ARG A 184 -18.77 4.01 5.12
CA ARG A 184 -19.99 3.18 5.26
C ARG A 184 -19.84 1.96 6.19
N LEU A 185 -18.63 1.61 6.60
CA LEU A 185 -18.38 0.55 7.57
C LEU A 185 -18.45 1.04 9.01
N ASN A 186 -18.37 2.36 9.25
CA ASN A 186 -18.60 2.93 10.59
C ASN A 186 -19.98 2.53 11.10
N LEU A 187 -20.12 2.44 12.43
CA LEU A 187 -21.42 2.21 13.05
C LEU A 187 -22.35 3.38 12.74
N ASP A 188 -23.57 3.07 12.30
CA ASP A 188 -24.61 4.07 12.13
C ASP A 188 -25.10 4.52 13.51
N TRP A 189 -25.54 5.77 13.65
CA TRP A 189 -26.07 6.30 14.90
C TRP A 189 -27.35 5.59 15.36
N ILE A 190 -28.06 4.90 14.45
CA ILE A 190 -29.22 4.07 14.79
C ILE A 190 -28.85 2.64 15.20
N GLU A 191 -27.59 2.21 15.06
CA GLU A 191 -27.18 0.86 15.45
C GLU A 191 -27.41 0.68 16.97
N PRO A 192 -28.10 -0.40 17.39
CA PRO A 192 -28.39 -0.61 18.80
C PRO A 192 -27.13 -0.97 19.61
N ASP A 193 -26.13 -1.61 18.97
CA ASP A 193 -24.85 -1.95 19.58
C ASP A 193 -23.77 -0.93 19.18
N GLN A 194 -23.56 0.03 20.08
CA GLN A 194 -22.51 1.06 19.98
C GLN A 194 -21.26 0.69 20.80
N SER A 195 -21.04 -0.61 21.06
CA SER A 195 -19.89 -1.04 21.86
C SER A 195 -18.56 -0.87 21.12
N SER A 196 -17.48 -0.66 21.87
CA SER A 196 -16.13 -0.59 21.30
C SER A 196 -15.73 -1.89 20.58
N ALA A 197 -16.21 -3.04 21.05
CA ALA A 197 -15.96 -4.32 20.37
C ALA A 197 -16.57 -4.36 18.96
N LYS A 198 -17.77 -3.79 18.78
CA LYS A 198 -18.43 -3.70 17.48
C LYS A 198 -17.74 -2.68 16.56
N GLU A 199 -17.29 -1.57 17.11
CA GLU A 199 -16.48 -0.58 16.39
C GLU A 199 -15.14 -1.18 15.93
N ASP A 200 -14.45 -1.93 16.78
CA ASP A 200 -13.19 -2.60 16.45
C ASP A 200 -13.39 -3.67 15.36
N GLU A 201 -14.50 -4.42 15.39
CA GLU A 201 -14.88 -5.36 14.31
C GLU A 201 -15.10 -4.62 12.98
N ALA A 202 -15.81 -3.49 13.02
CA ALA A 202 -16.01 -2.64 11.85
C ALA A 202 -14.69 -2.08 11.30
N PHE A 203 -13.78 -1.66 12.17
CA PHE A 203 -12.47 -1.17 11.76
C PHE A 203 -11.61 -2.27 11.12
N HIS A 204 -11.65 -3.51 11.62
CA HIS A 204 -10.96 -4.62 10.97
C HIS A 204 -11.46 -4.84 9.53
N ARG A 205 -12.77 -4.76 9.30
CA ARG A 205 -13.34 -4.82 7.94
C ARG A 205 -12.87 -3.65 7.06
N ALA A 206 -12.71 -2.46 7.64
CA ALA A 206 -12.15 -1.31 6.92
C ALA A 206 -10.69 -1.51 6.54
N MET A 207 -9.87 -2.06 7.44
CA MET A 207 -8.48 -2.42 7.16
C MET A 207 -8.38 -3.47 6.04
N GLU A 208 -9.24 -4.49 6.06
CA GLU A 208 -9.29 -5.52 5.01
C GLU A 208 -9.64 -4.91 3.64
N LEU A 209 -10.67 -4.06 3.59
CA LEU A 209 -11.09 -3.37 2.38
C LEU A 209 -10.00 -2.44 1.82
N ALA A 210 -9.42 -1.58 2.67
CA ALA A 210 -8.35 -0.68 2.27
C ALA A 210 -7.13 -1.47 1.76
N GLY A 211 -6.78 -2.53 2.49
CA GLY A 211 -5.64 -3.37 2.19
C GLY A 211 -5.78 -4.19 0.92
N SER A 212 -6.98 -4.73 0.64
CA SER A 212 -7.22 -5.48 -0.59
C SER A 212 -7.05 -4.59 -1.83
N GLU A 213 -7.59 -3.38 -1.82
CA GLU A 213 -7.45 -2.45 -2.94
C GLU A 213 -6.03 -1.95 -3.13
N PHE A 214 -5.30 -1.74 -2.02
CA PHE A 214 -3.89 -1.44 -2.07
C PHE A 214 -3.11 -2.57 -2.77
N LEU A 215 -3.32 -3.83 -2.36
CA LEU A 215 -2.64 -4.98 -2.96
C LEU A 215 -3.05 -5.20 -4.42
N GLU A 216 -4.32 -4.98 -4.77
CA GLU A 216 -4.78 -5.01 -6.16
C GLU A 216 -4.04 -3.97 -7.02
N CYS A 217 -3.86 -2.75 -6.50
CA CYS A 217 -3.07 -1.72 -7.16
C CYS A 217 -1.61 -2.15 -7.34
N VAL A 218 -0.97 -2.67 -6.28
CA VAL A 218 0.42 -3.19 -6.35
C VAL A 218 0.53 -4.30 -7.39
N HIS A 219 -0.40 -5.26 -7.38
CA HIS A 219 -0.37 -6.42 -8.28
C HIS A 219 -0.66 -6.03 -9.73
N PHE A 220 -1.56 -5.09 -9.97
CA PHE A 220 -1.77 -4.51 -11.29
C PHE A 220 -0.47 -3.89 -11.82
N HIS A 221 0.18 -3.06 -11.00
CA HIS A 221 1.42 -2.39 -11.42
C HIS A 221 2.56 -3.39 -11.65
N ALA A 222 2.68 -4.41 -10.80
CA ALA A 222 3.70 -5.46 -10.92
C ALA A 222 3.49 -6.37 -12.13
N LYS A 223 2.25 -6.84 -12.34
CA LYS A 223 1.96 -7.95 -13.27
C LYS A 223 1.48 -7.49 -14.65
N SER A 224 1.00 -6.25 -14.77
CA SER A 224 0.44 -5.71 -16.01
C SER A 224 1.18 -4.46 -16.49
N TRP A 225 1.27 -3.43 -15.66
CA TRP A 225 1.87 -2.14 -16.06
C TRP A 225 3.38 -2.21 -16.28
N LEU A 226 4.14 -2.76 -15.32
CA LEU A 226 5.60 -2.80 -15.41
C LEU A 226 6.08 -3.64 -16.61
N PRO A 227 5.53 -4.86 -16.88
CA PRO A 227 5.92 -5.63 -18.06
C PRO A 227 5.59 -4.94 -19.40
N ALA A 228 4.55 -4.09 -19.45
CA ALA A 228 4.21 -3.35 -20.67
C ALA A 228 5.33 -2.41 -21.13
N ARG A 229 6.19 -1.98 -20.20
CA ARG A 229 7.30 -1.07 -20.50
C ARG A 229 8.24 -1.62 -21.56
N SER A 230 8.56 -2.92 -21.56
CA SER A 230 9.44 -3.51 -22.58
C SER A 230 8.81 -3.46 -23.97
N ILE A 231 7.50 -3.73 -24.06
CA ILE A 231 6.72 -3.66 -25.30
C ILE A 231 6.73 -2.22 -25.83
N VAL A 232 6.41 -1.24 -24.98
CA VAL A 232 6.38 0.18 -25.37
C VAL A 232 7.75 0.64 -25.83
N MET A 233 8.82 0.27 -25.13
CA MET A 233 10.20 0.64 -25.53
C MET A 233 10.60 0.03 -26.88
N GLU A 234 10.21 -1.22 -27.14
CA GLU A 234 10.47 -1.86 -28.44
C GLU A 234 9.68 -1.18 -29.57
N CYS A 235 8.39 -0.91 -29.36
CA CYS A 235 7.55 -0.21 -30.34
C CYS A 235 8.03 1.22 -30.59
N LEU A 236 8.48 1.91 -29.54
CA LEU A 236 9.06 3.23 -29.67
C LEU A 236 10.36 3.18 -30.49
N ALA A 237 11.23 2.19 -30.28
CA ALA A 237 12.44 2.04 -31.09
C ALA A 237 12.14 1.78 -32.59
N LYS A 238 11.10 1.00 -32.88
CA LYS A 238 10.65 0.65 -34.25
C LYS A 238 9.72 1.68 -34.91
N ARG A 239 9.45 2.80 -34.25
CA ARG A 239 8.46 3.78 -34.74
C ARG A 239 8.77 4.34 -36.14
N TYR A 240 10.05 4.46 -36.49
CA TYR A 240 10.49 4.92 -37.81
C TYR A 240 10.17 3.95 -38.95
N ASP A 241 9.96 2.66 -38.65
CA ASP A 241 9.50 1.66 -39.63
C ASP A 241 8.00 1.81 -39.94
N ILE A 242 7.26 2.46 -39.04
CA ILE A 242 5.82 2.70 -39.16
C ILE A 242 5.55 4.08 -39.77
N ASP A 243 6.28 5.07 -39.30
CA ASP A 243 6.16 6.46 -39.73
C ASP A 243 7.53 7.12 -39.77
N SER A 244 7.90 7.64 -40.95
CA SER A 244 9.22 8.23 -41.17
C SER A 244 9.52 9.47 -40.31
N SER A 245 8.49 10.19 -39.83
CA SER A 245 8.68 11.31 -38.91
C SER A 245 9.02 10.84 -37.48
N GLY A 246 8.56 9.63 -37.12
CA GLY A 246 8.71 9.04 -35.80
C GLY A 246 7.73 9.57 -34.76
N GLU A 247 6.70 10.33 -35.18
CA GLU A 247 5.64 10.82 -34.30
C GLU A 247 4.60 9.73 -34.00
N ILE A 248 4.46 8.74 -34.89
CA ILE A 248 3.51 7.65 -34.75
C ILE A 248 4.26 6.35 -34.43
N MET A 249 3.87 5.67 -33.35
CA MET A 249 4.26 4.29 -33.07
C MET A 249 3.04 3.37 -33.14
N LYS A 250 3.25 2.13 -33.59
CA LYS A 250 2.24 1.07 -33.54
C LYS A 250 2.60 0.06 -32.46
N LEU A 251 1.71 -0.12 -31.49
CA LEU A 251 1.88 -1.17 -30.49
C LEU A 251 1.76 -2.55 -31.13
N SER A 252 2.71 -3.44 -30.85
CA SER A 252 2.70 -4.83 -31.31
C SER A 252 1.64 -5.67 -30.60
N LYS A 253 1.25 -5.25 -29.40
CA LYS A 253 0.21 -5.86 -28.57
C LYS A 253 -0.47 -4.78 -27.74
N GLN A 254 -1.79 -4.91 -27.54
CA GLN A 254 -2.51 -4.08 -26.59
C GLN A 254 -1.97 -4.31 -25.17
N CYS A 255 -1.48 -3.24 -24.55
CA CYS A 255 -0.93 -3.23 -23.20
C CYS A 255 -1.19 -1.86 -22.55
N PRO A 256 -1.13 -1.75 -21.21
CA PRO A 256 -1.21 -0.45 -20.54
C PRO A 256 -0.13 0.51 -21.04
N VAL A 257 -0.53 1.74 -21.35
CA VAL A 257 0.37 2.85 -21.70
C VAL A 257 0.06 3.99 -20.74
N SER A 258 1.02 4.34 -19.87
CA SER A 258 0.94 5.51 -18.99
C SER A 258 2.31 6.06 -18.66
#